data_AF-A0A368EXF9-F1
#
_entry.id   AF-A0A368EXF9-F1
#
_cell.length_a   1.000
_cell.length_b   1.000
_cell.length_c   1.000
_cell.angle_alpha   90.00
_cell.angle_beta   90.00
_cell.angle_gamma   90.00
#
_symmetry.space_group_name_H-M   'P 1'
#
loop_
_entity.id
_entity.type
_entity.pdbx_description
1 polymer ?
#
loop_
_entity_poly.entity_id
_entity_poly.type
_entity_poly.pdbx_seq_one_letter_code
_entity_poly.pdbx_strand_id
1 'polypeptide(L)'
;MDRTDASGAGEPMDETPAQHAEEEMIQVRQLQEGALESALLRPPDIMSRITQCMNEMCYVDEEVLVLISDAAEYRLREIIGELAILAEHRMEPLRLNPNYGPIDDTRRQLRFLEDIDRQQEEQRENREKEALIRMSKSKGIAKDTIER
;
A
#
# COMPACT_ATOMS: atom_id res chain seq x y z
N MET A 1 52.32 -11.47 78.14
CA MET A 1 52.80 -12.87 78.15
C MET A 1 51.63 -13.66 77.57
N ASP A 2 51.58 -14.03 76.30
CA ASP A 2 52.63 -14.39 75.33
C ASP A 2 52.35 -13.84 73.93
N ARG A 3 53.45 -13.62 73.20
CA ARG A 3 53.54 -13.46 71.74
C ARG A 3 54.05 -14.78 71.18
N THR A 4 53.56 -15.18 70.01
CA THR A 4 54.22 -15.90 68.90
C THR A 4 53.14 -16.48 68.00
N ASP A 5 53.26 -16.63 66.69
CA ASP A 5 53.95 -15.92 65.61
C ASP A 5 53.36 -16.48 64.30
N ALA A 6 53.69 -15.85 63.19
CA ALA A 6 53.14 -16.03 61.84
C ALA A 6 53.11 -17.45 61.22
N SER A 7 52.08 -17.71 60.40
CA SER A 7 52.09 -18.54 59.18
C SER A 7 50.76 -18.28 58.44
N GLY A 8 50.65 -17.90 57.17
CA GLY A 8 51.51 -18.18 56.02
C GLY A 8 50.82 -19.15 55.05
N ALA A 9 49.62 -18.85 54.55
CA ALA A 9 48.95 -19.54 53.44
C ALA A 9 47.78 -18.63 52.98
N GLY A 10 47.76 -18.01 51.81
CA GLY A 10 47.85 -18.63 50.48
C GLY A 10 46.50 -18.36 49.81
N GLU A 11 46.37 -17.22 49.14
CA GLU A 11 45.21 -16.89 48.29
C GLU A 11 45.07 -17.93 47.17
N PRO A 12 43.85 -18.36 46.85
CA PRO A 12 43.52 -18.76 45.50
C PRO A 12 42.69 -17.64 44.86
N MET A 13 43.36 -16.75 44.14
CA MET A 13 42.81 -16.24 42.89
C MET A 13 42.65 -17.45 41.97
N ASP A 14 41.43 -17.85 41.67
CA ASP A 14 41.15 -18.72 40.54
C ASP A 14 40.08 -18.10 39.66
N GLU A 15 40.35 -18.22 38.38
CA GLU A 15 39.83 -17.44 37.28
C GLU A 15 38.35 -17.74 37.05
N THR A 16 37.58 -16.71 36.70
CA THR A 16 36.32 -16.93 36.00
C THR A 16 36.57 -17.69 34.69
N PRO A 17 35.67 -18.61 34.32
CA PRO A 17 35.15 -18.55 32.97
C PRO A 17 33.63 -18.34 33.01
N ALA A 18 33.22 -17.25 32.36
CA ALA A 18 31.85 -16.94 32.01
C ALA A 18 31.12 -18.14 31.41
N GLN A 19 30.10 -18.67 32.10
CA GLN A 19 29.13 -19.62 31.52
C GLN A 19 27.76 -19.48 32.19
N HIS A 20 27.14 -18.31 32.03
CA HIS A 20 25.68 -18.24 31.96
C HIS A 20 25.35 -17.30 30.80
N ALA A 21 25.67 -17.75 29.58
CA ALA A 21 24.79 -17.42 28.47
C ALA A 21 23.49 -18.15 28.79
N GLU A 22 22.56 -17.44 29.41
CA GLU A 22 21.17 -17.87 29.42
C GLU A 22 20.80 -17.99 27.94
N GLU A 23 20.76 -19.22 27.43
CA GLU A 23 20.08 -19.51 26.18
C GLU A 23 18.68 -18.97 26.37
N GLU A 24 18.36 -17.83 25.73
CA GLU A 24 16.98 -17.40 25.55
C GLU A 24 16.27 -18.57 24.87
N MET A 25 15.61 -19.38 25.69
CA MET A 25 14.82 -20.50 25.23
C MET A 25 13.77 -19.89 24.30
N ILE A 26 13.92 -20.09 23.00
CA ILE A 26 12.95 -19.63 22.02
C ILE A 26 11.62 -20.30 22.41
N GLN A 27 10.71 -19.53 22.99
CA GLN A 27 9.37 -19.98 23.28
C GLN A 27 8.64 -20.14 21.95
N VAL A 28 8.74 -21.33 21.37
CA VAL A 28 7.98 -21.70 20.18
C VAL A 28 6.50 -21.71 20.57
N ARG A 29 5.69 -20.92 19.88
CA ARG A 29 4.25 -20.84 20.12
C ARG A 29 3.66 -22.19 19.76
N GLN A 30 3.17 -22.93 20.75
CA GLN A 30 2.47 -24.18 20.45
C GLN A 30 1.14 -23.87 19.76
N LEU A 31 0.93 -24.47 18.59
CA LEU A 31 -0.33 -24.36 17.87
C LEU A 31 -1.46 -24.99 18.71
N GLN A 32 -2.58 -24.29 18.77
CA GLN A 32 -3.79 -24.84 19.35
C GLN A 32 -4.30 -25.97 18.44
N GLU A 33 -4.78 -27.07 19.03
CA GLU A 33 -5.30 -28.21 18.28
C GLU A 33 -6.42 -27.76 17.32
N GLY A 34 -6.26 -28.01 16.02
CA GLY A 34 -7.19 -27.56 14.97
C GLY A 34 -6.91 -26.17 14.36
N ALA A 35 -5.78 -25.51 14.66
CA ALA A 35 -5.46 -24.16 14.15
C ALA A 35 -5.52 -24.04 12.61
N LEU A 36 -5.15 -25.10 11.88
CA LEU A 36 -5.23 -25.14 10.41
C LEU A 36 -6.67 -25.22 9.89
N GLU A 37 -7.62 -25.78 10.66
CA GLU A 37 -9.02 -25.88 10.26
C GLU A 37 -9.75 -24.53 10.42
N SER A 38 -9.32 -23.72 11.39
CA SER A 38 -9.80 -22.35 11.59
C SER A 38 -9.13 -21.31 10.70
N ALA A 39 -8.11 -21.69 9.93
CA ALA A 39 -7.36 -20.77 9.10
C ALA A 39 -8.25 -20.16 7.99
N LEU A 40 -8.17 -18.83 7.85
CA LEU A 40 -8.84 -18.09 6.77
C LEU A 40 -8.41 -18.57 5.38
N LEU A 41 -7.11 -18.78 5.19
CA LEU A 41 -6.56 -19.26 3.93
C LEU A 41 -6.48 -20.78 3.93
N ARG A 42 -6.75 -21.41 2.78
CA ARG A 42 -6.66 -22.87 2.65
C ARG A 42 -5.20 -23.33 2.70
N PRO A 43 -4.78 -24.09 3.73
CA PRO A 43 -3.40 -24.54 3.88
C PRO A 43 -2.82 -25.31 2.66
N PRO A 44 -3.54 -26.24 2.00
CA PRO A 44 -2.95 -26.99 0.88
C PRO A 44 -2.65 -26.11 -0.34
N ASP A 45 -3.44 -25.06 -0.57
CA ASP A 45 -3.20 -24.13 -1.68
C ASP A 45 -1.95 -23.28 -1.43
N ILE A 46 -1.78 -22.82 -0.17
CA ILE A 46 -0.61 -22.04 0.24
C ILE A 46 0.64 -22.91 0.14
N MET A 47 0.60 -24.12 0.69
CA MET A 47 1.72 -25.06 0.63
C MET A 47 2.12 -25.36 -0.82
N SER A 48 1.16 -25.66 -1.70
CA SER A 48 1.42 -25.89 -3.12
C SER A 48 2.09 -24.70 -3.80
N ARG A 49 1.63 -23.48 -3.50
CA ARG A 49 2.22 -22.24 -4.03
C ARG A 49 3.63 -22.00 -3.49
N ILE A 50 3.87 -22.22 -2.20
CA ILE A 50 5.21 -22.09 -1.61
C ILE A 50 6.17 -23.06 -2.28
N THR A 51 5.78 -24.34 -2.38
CA THR A 51 6.61 -25.37 -3.03
C THR A 51 6.87 -25.05 -4.51
N GLN A 52 5.89 -24.49 -5.23
CA GLN A 52 6.10 -24.07 -6.62
C GLN A 52 7.08 -22.88 -6.75
N CYS A 53 7.06 -21.95 -5.79
CA CYS A 53 7.99 -20.83 -5.76
C CYS A 53 9.40 -21.23 -5.31
N MET A 54 9.52 -22.32 -4.56
CA MET A 54 10.82 -22.84 -4.13
C MET A 54 11.43 -23.71 -5.24
N ASN A 55 12.72 -23.51 -5.49
CA ASN A 55 13.44 -24.20 -6.56
C ASN A 55 13.69 -25.69 -6.22
N GLU A 56 13.45 -26.09 -4.97
CA GLU A 56 13.62 -27.43 -4.43
C GLU A 56 12.44 -27.77 -3.50
N MET A 57 12.21 -29.06 -3.29
CA MET A 57 11.17 -29.54 -2.39
C MET A 57 11.48 -29.11 -0.96
N CYS A 58 10.61 -28.29 -0.38
CA CYS A 58 10.73 -27.83 0.99
C CYS A 58 9.63 -28.43 1.86
N TYR A 59 9.95 -28.63 3.13
CA TYR A 59 8.95 -28.89 4.16
C TYR A 59 8.56 -27.54 4.78
N VAL A 60 7.25 -27.28 4.87
CA VAL A 60 6.70 -26.09 5.50
C VAL A 60 5.98 -26.53 6.76
N ASP A 61 6.37 -25.96 7.90
CA ASP A 61 5.71 -26.21 9.17
C ASP A 61 4.26 -25.69 9.14
N GLU A 62 3.36 -26.40 9.81
CA GLU A 62 1.97 -25.99 9.99
C GLU A 62 1.87 -24.62 10.64
N GLU A 63 2.81 -24.27 11.52
CA GLU A 63 2.83 -22.97 12.20
C GLU A 63 3.02 -21.81 11.23
N VAL A 64 3.85 -22.01 10.21
CA VAL A 64 4.08 -21.02 9.16
C VAL A 64 2.81 -20.79 8.34
N LEU A 65 2.07 -21.86 8.04
CA LEU A 65 0.81 -21.76 7.28
C LEU A 65 -0.26 -21.01 8.08
N VAL A 66 -0.36 -21.27 9.38
CA VAL A 66 -1.26 -20.54 10.29
C VAL A 66 -0.85 -19.06 10.36
N LEU A 67 0.44 -18.75 10.55
CA LEU A 67 0.92 -17.37 10.62
C LEU A 67 0.67 -16.58 9.33
N ILE A 68 0.83 -17.21 8.17
CA ILE A 68 0.50 -16.58 6.88
C ILE A 68 -0.99 -16.28 6.81
N SER A 69 -1.84 -17.22 7.26
CA SER A 69 -3.29 -17.02 7.32
C SER A 69 -3.68 -15.90 8.29
N ASP A 70 -3.10 -15.87 9.49
CA ASP A 70 -3.31 -14.81 10.50
C ASP A 70 -2.89 -13.44 9.97
N ALA A 71 -1.74 -13.36 9.30
CA ALA A 71 -1.26 -12.12 8.70
C ALA A 71 -2.18 -11.63 7.57
N ALA A 72 -2.69 -12.54 6.74
CA ALA A 72 -3.66 -12.22 5.71
C ALA A 72 -4.98 -11.72 6.31
N GLU A 73 -5.47 -12.37 7.38
CA GLU A 73 -6.66 -11.93 8.10
C GLU A 73 -6.46 -10.54 8.70
N TYR A 74 -5.34 -10.29 9.37
CA TYR A 74 -5.00 -8.99 9.94
C TYR A 74 -5.00 -7.90 8.85
N ARG A 75 -4.37 -8.17 7.70
CA ARG A 75 -4.33 -7.23 6.58
C ARG A 75 -5.73 -6.96 6.00
N LEU A 76 -6.55 -7.99 5.87
CA LEU A 76 -7.93 -7.82 5.40
C LEU A 76 -8.78 -7.02 6.39
N ARG A 77 -8.60 -7.25 7.69
CA ARG A 77 -9.28 -6.50 8.75
C ARG A 77 -8.91 -5.02 8.71
N GLU A 78 -7.65 -4.70 8.49
CA GLU A 78 -7.18 -3.32 8.29
C GLU A 78 -7.86 -2.66 7.08
N ILE A 79 -7.82 -3.32 5.91
CA ILE A 79 -8.45 -2.81 4.68
C ILE A 79 -9.96 -2.60 4.87
N ILE A 80 -10.64 -3.55 5.51
CA ILE A 80 -12.08 -3.43 5.80
C ILE A 80 -12.35 -2.28 6.77
N GLY A 81 -11.47 -2.07 7.76
CA GLY A 81 -11.54 -0.94 8.68
C GLY A 81 -11.43 0.41 7.95
N GLU A 82 -10.45 0.56 7.06
CA GLU A 82 -10.31 1.74 6.22
C GLU A 82 -11.52 1.95 5.30
N LEU A 83 -12.05 0.86 4.72
CA LEU A 83 -13.23 0.91 3.87
C LEU A 83 -14.48 1.34 4.66
N ALA A 84 -14.62 0.90 5.91
CA ALA A 84 -15.72 1.29 6.78
C ALA A 84 -15.68 2.80 7.08
N ILE A 85 -14.49 3.34 7.38
CA ILE A 85 -14.29 4.79 7.56
C ILE A 85 -14.68 5.54 6.28
N LEU A 86 -14.22 5.07 5.11
CA LEU A 86 -14.58 5.69 3.83
C LEU A 86 -16.09 5.64 3.55
N ALA A 87 -16.73 4.52 3.88
CA ALA A 87 -18.18 4.35 3.73
C ALA A 87 -18.95 5.32 4.61
N GLU A 88 -18.52 5.50 5.87
CA GLU A 88 -19.10 6.47 6.80
C GLU A 88 -19.00 7.89 6.26
N HIS A 89 -17.82 8.30 5.81
CA HIS A 89 -17.60 9.62 5.18
C HIS A 89 -18.47 9.85 3.93
N ARG A 90 -18.77 8.79 3.16
CA ARG A 90 -19.64 8.89 1.97
C ARG A 90 -21.13 8.97 2.33
N MET A 91 -21.52 8.34 3.42
CA MET A 91 -22.89 8.36 3.90
C MET A 91 -23.20 9.63 4.70
N GLU A 92 -22.18 10.29 5.25
CA GLU A 92 -22.35 11.50 6.04
C GLU A 92 -23.04 12.60 5.22
N PRO A 93 -24.26 13.01 5.60
CA PRO A 93 -25.00 14.02 4.86
C PRO A 93 -24.52 15.42 5.26
N LEU A 94 -23.31 15.79 4.82
CA LEU A 94 -22.67 17.08 5.15
C LEU A 94 -23.54 18.31 4.84
N ARG A 95 -24.44 18.20 3.85
CA ARG A 95 -25.40 19.27 3.49
C ARG A 95 -26.58 19.42 4.45
N LEU A 96 -26.85 18.41 5.26
CA LEU A 96 -27.87 18.44 6.32
C LEU A 96 -27.28 18.84 7.67
N ASN A 97 -25.96 18.95 7.78
CA ASN A 97 -25.30 19.33 9.02
C ASN A 97 -25.48 20.84 9.27
N PRO A 98 -26.13 21.25 10.38
CA PRO A 98 -26.45 22.66 10.64
C PRO A 98 -25.23 23.55 10.85
N ASN A 99 -24.06 22.96 11.12
CA ASN A 99 -22.79 23.69 11.27
C ASN A 99 -22.11 23.97 9.92
N TYR A 100 -22.59 23.38 8.82
CA TYR A 100 -22.03 23.57 7.48
C TYR A 100 -22.98 24.40 6.63
N GLY A 101 -22.45 25.45 6.01
CA GLY A 101 -23.16 26.27 5.03
C GLY A 101 -22.56 26.10 3.63
N PRO A 102 -23.36 26.24 2.56
CA PRO A 102 -22.81 26.36 1.21
C PRO A 102 -22.03 27.67 1.09
N ILE A 103 -20.73 27.57 0.79
CA ILE A 103 -19.86 28.74 0.60
C ILE A 103 -19.83 29.17 -0.87
N ASP A 104 -19.81 28.21 -1.81
CA ASP A 104 -19.72 28.49 -3.26
C ASP A 104 -20.29 27.33 -4.12
N ASP A 105 -20.63 27.60 -5.39
CA ASP A 105 -21.07 26.61 -6.38
C ASP A 105 -19.93 26.19 -7.30
N THR A 106 -18.99 25.42 -6.74
CA THR A 106 -17.81 24.90 -7.44
C THR A 106 -18.15 24.06 -8.66
N ARG A 107 -19.29 23.35 -8.65
CA ARG A 107 -19.76 22.56 -9.81
C ARG A 107 -20.13 23.45 -10.98
N ARG A 108 -20.77 24.60 -10.72
CA ARG A 108 -21.07 25.58 -11.76
C ARG A 108 -19.81 26.26 -12.28
N GLN A 109 -18.86 26.58 -11.39
CA GLN A 109 -17.56 27.15 -11.79
C GLN A 109 -16.79 26.20 -12.71
N LEU A 110 -16.75 24.89 -12.39
CA LEU A 110 -16.12 23.87 -13.24
C LEU A 110 -16.81 23.78 -14.60
N ARG A 111 -18.15 23.72 -14.65
CA ARG A 111 -18.89 23.73 -15.93
C ARG A 111 -18.60 24.97 -16.78
N PHE A 112 -18.46 26.13 -16.13
CA PHE A 112 -18.10 27.36 -16.83
C PHE A 112 -16.71 27.28 -17.46
N LEU A 113 -15.73 26.68 -16.78
CA LEU A 113 -14.40 26.45 -17.36
C LEU A 113 -14.47 25.46 -18.54
N GLU A 114 -15.24 24.36 -18.41
CA GLU A 114 -15.48 23.41 -19.49
C GLU A 114 -16.16 24.06 -20.72
N ASP A 115 -17.07 25.02 -20.49
CA ASP A 115 -17.71 25.81 -21.55
C ASP A 115 -16.70 26.72 -22.27
N ILE A 116 -15.79 27.36 -21.52
CA ILE A 116 -14.71 28.19 -22.10
C ILE A 116 -13.79 27.33 -22.97
N ASP A 117 -13.33 26.19 -22.46
CA ASP A 117 -12.40 25.32 -23.18
C ASP A 117 -13.01 24.83 -24.49
N ARG A 118 -14.31 24.45 -24.45
CA ARG A 118 -15.05 24.07 -25.66
C ARG A 118 -15.15 25.20 -26.67
N GLN A 119 -15.45 26.43 -26.23
CA GLN A 119 -15.51 27.59 -27.13
C GLN A 119 -14.14 27.90 -27.75
N GLN A 120 -13.05 27.73 -27.02
CA GLN A 120 -11.70 27.92 -27.54
C GLN A 120 -11.37 26.87 -28.61
N GLU A 121 -11.72 25.61 -28.40
CA GLU A 121 -11.50 24.56 -29.41
C GLU A 121 -12.35 24.81 -30.66
N GLU A 122 -13.63 25.16 -30.51
CA GLU A 122 -14.48 25.52 -31.64
C GLU A 122 -13.91 26.69 -32.45
N GLN A 123 -13.39 27.73 -31.78
CA GLN A 123 -12.74 28.85 -32.45
C GLN A 123 -11.46 28.42 -33.16
N ARG A 124 -10.65 27.54 -32.55
CA ARG A 124 -9.44 27.00 -33.13
C ARG A 124 -9.75 26.19 -34.38
N GLU A 125 -10.69 25.24 -34.30
CA GLU A 125 -11.15 24.46 -35.45
C GLU A 125 -11.71 25.35 -36.56
N ASN A 126 -12.48 26.38 -36.22
CA ASN A 126 -13.04 27.30 -37.20
C ASN A 126 -11.94 28.10 -37.92
N ARG A 127 -10.91 28.56 -37.19
CA ARG A 127 -9.74 29.22 -37.79
C ARG A 127 -8.96 28.28 -38.72
N GLU A 128 -8.80 27.02 -38.34
CA GLU A 128 -8.16 26.00 -39.18
C GLU A 128 -8.98 25.73 -40.46
N LYS A 129 -10.31 25.55 -40.33
CA LYS A 129 -11.24 25.38 -41.45
C LYS A 129 -11.21 26.59 -42.39
N GLU A 130 -11.24 27.81 -41.85
CA GLU A 130 -11.16 29.04 -42.64
C GLU A 130 -9.81 29.20 -43.37
N ALA A 131 -8.69 28.88 -42.71
CA ALA A 131 -7.38 28.91 -43.33
C ALA A 131 -7.31 27.94 -44.52
N LEU A 132 -7.85 26.73 -44.37
CA LEU A 132 -7.91 25.72 -45.43
C LEU A 132 -8.76 26.17 -46.63
N ILE A 133 -9.92 26.79 -46.37
CA ILE A 133 -10.78 27.38 -47.41
C ILE A 133 -10.05 28.50 -48.15
N ARG A 134 -9.36 29.39 -47.43
CA ARG A 134 -8.60 30.50 -48.02
C ARG A 134 -7.50 30.00 -48.96
N MET A 135 -6.72 29.01 -48.53
CA MET A 135 -5.67 28.38 -49.35
C MET A 135 -6.24 27.69 -50.60
N SER A 136 -7.43 27.11 -50.49
CA SER A 136 -8.11 26.45 -51.62
C SER A 136 -8.64 27.46 -52.64
N LYS A 137 -9.23 28.57 -52.18
CA LYS A 137 -9.72 29.66 -53.06
C LYS A 137 -8.58 30.38 -53.79
N SER A 138 -7.42 30.58 -53.16
CA SER A 138 -6.27 31.22 -53.80
C SER A 138 -5.62 30.37 -54.90
N LYS A 139 -5.77 29.04 -54.88
CA LYS A 139 -5.29 28.16 -55.97
C LYS A 139 -6.15 28.25 -57.24
N GLY A 140 -7.43 28.64 -57.14
CA GLY A 140 -8.33 28.79 -58.29
C GLY A 140 -8.14 30.09 -59.08
N ILE A 141 -7.82 31.19 -58.41
CA ILE A 141 -7.68 32.52 -59.04
C ILE A 141 -6.44 32.62 -59.96
N ALA A 142 -5.39 31.85 -59.66
CA ALA A 142 -4.19 31.80 -60.50
C ALA A 142 -4.43 31.12 -61.86
N LYS A 143 -5.46 30.25 -61.97
CA LYS A 143 -5.75 29.54 -63.23
C LYS A 143 -6.63 30.37 -64.17
N ASP A 144 -7.59 31.13 -63.64
CA ASP A 144 -8.48 31.98 -64.46
C ASP A 144 -7.81 33.26 -65.00
N THR A 145 -6.66 33.66 -64.47
CA THR A 145 -5.93 34.86 -64.95
C THR A 145 -4.93 34.54 -66.06
N ILE A 146 -4.70 33.26 -66.38
CA ILE A 146 -3.74 32.81 -67.42
C ILE A 146 -4.44 32.49 -68.75
N GLU A 147 -5.77 32.45 -68.79
CA GLU A 147 -6.56 32.16 -70.02
C GLU A 147 -7.35 33.36 -70.58
N ARG A 148 -6.89 34.60 -70.39
CA ARG A 148 -7.41 35.76 -71.15
C ARG A 148 -6.32 36.61 -71.78
#